data_AF-A0A2D7YPP0-F1
#
_entry.id   AF-A0A2D7YPP0-F1
#
_cell.length_a   1.000
_cell.length_b   1.000
_cell.length_c   1.000
_cell.angle_alpha   90.00
_cell.angle_beta   90.00
_cell.angle_gamma   90.00
#
_symmetry.space_group_name_H-M   'P 1'
#
loop_
_entity.id
_entity.type
_entity.pdbx_description
1 polymer ?
#
loop_
_entity_poly.entity_id
_entity_poly.type
_entity_poly.pdbx_seq_one_letter_code
_entity_poly.pdbx_strand_id
1 'polypeptide(L)'
;VEQATQRVIEQRDQGWDLLKIHPGLSLAEYQALAKTARDSDMDFAGHVPSDVGLENALKEGQRTIDHMDGYLEYVDALNQPITKQELAKLVELTKKYDVGVVPTQALWSTLIGAEDPQELAQYPELALVPESVREGWLGYYKQPSMGYFNQDQAKVQQQNRQQLLKALHDADANIIFGTDAPQLFSVPGYSIHHEIRKMEQAGIPLDAIYYYATVAAGEYFSEQDTFGLIKAGHRADFMLLSENPLDSAQALKEPLGVMIRGQWLSRGDIDKKLAEIRAAYQ
;
A
#
# COMPACT_ATOMS: atom_id res chain seq x y z
N VAL A 1 8.40 -26.52 4.11
CA VAL A 1 9.55 -26.26 3.20
C VAL A 1 9.26 -26.69 1.76
N GLU A 2 9.09 -27.99 1.46
CA GLU A 2 8.86 -28.47 0.08
C GLU A 2 7.66 -27.78 -0.60
N GLN A 3 6.54 -27.62 0.12
CA GLN A 3 5.37 -26.90 -0.39
C GLN A 3 5.67 -25.44 -0.76
N ALA A 4 6.54 -24.75 -0.02
CA ALA A 4 6.89 -23.36 -0.30
C ALA A 4 7.70 -23.26 -1.61
N THR A 5 8.67 -24.14 -1.80
CA THR A 5 9.44 -24.27 -3.05
C THR A 5 8.55 -24.65 -4.24
N GLN A 6 7.66 -25.62 -4.07
CA GLN A 6 6.75 -26.05 -5.13
C GLN A 6 5.81 -24.92 -5.56
N ARG A 7 5.32 -24.13 -4.60
CA ARG A 7 4.44 -22.98 -4.89
C ARG A 7 5.12 -21.90 -5.72
N VAL A 8 6.41 -21.64 -5.47
CA VAL A 8 7.21 -20.70 -6.26
C VAL A 8 7.26 -21.14 -7.73
N ILE A 9 7.62 -22.40 -7.96
CA ILE A 9 7.73 -22.98 -9.29
C ILE A 9 6.38 -22.94 -10.01
N GLU A 10 5.31 -23.34 -9.33
CA GLU A 10 3.96 -23.31 -9.89
C GLU A 10 3.51 -21.91 -10.29
N GLN A 11 3.77 -20.89 -9.46
CA GLN A 11 3.34 -19.53 -9.76
C GLN A 11 4.20 -18.89 -10.86
N ARG A 12 5.51 -19.16 -10.90
CA ARG A 12 6.33 -18.79 -12.05
C ARG A 12 5.79 -19.43 -13.34
N ASP A 13 5.51 -20.73 -13.32
CA ASP A 13 5.03 -21.46 -14.52
C ASP A 13 3.64 -21.01 -14.98
N GLN A 14 2.85 -20.42 -14.08
CA GLN A 14 1.59 -19.75 -14.41
C GLN A 14 1.78 -18.35 -15.01
N GLY A 15 3.00 -17.80 -14.99
CA GLY A 15 3.33 -16.49 -15.57
C GLY A 15 3.00 -15.31 -14.65
N TRP A 16 2.96 -15.51 -13.33
CA TRP A 16 2.84 -14.39 -12.39
C TRP A 16 4.14 -13.57 -12.33
N ASP A 17 4.04 -12.25 -12.11
CA ASP A 17 5.20 -11.36 -12.05
C ASP A 17 5.86 -11.30 -10.65
N LEU A 18 5.12 -11.66 -9.60
CA LEU A 18 5.54 -11.49 -8.21
C LEU A 18 4.85 -12.49 -7.27
N LEU A 19 5.59 -12.99 -6.28
CA LEU A 19 5.05 -13.77 -5.17
C LEU A 19 4.72 -12.84 -3.98
N LYS A 20 3.45 -12.79 -3.56
CA LYS A 20 3.06 -12.06 -2.34
C LYS A 20 3.26 -12.93 -1.10
N ILE A 21 4.04 -12.43 -0.14
CA ILE A 21 4.23 -13.05 1.17
C ILE A 21 3.11 -12.60 2.13
N HIS A 22 2.48 -13.58 2.76
CA HIS A 22 1.56 -13.39 3.88
C HIS A 22 2.18 -13.95 5.18
N PRO A 23 1.69 -13.51 6.36
CA PRO A 23 2.12 -14.06 7.64
C PRO A 23 1.94 -15.58 7.74
N GLY A 24 2.77 -16.24 8.57
CA GLY A 24 2.64 -17.65 8.91
C GLY A 24 3.73 -18.58 8.36
N LEU A 25 4.68 -18.07 7.57
CA LEU A 25 5.86 -18.84 7.16
C LEU A 25 6.88 -18.90 8.30
N SER A 26 7.44 -20.09 8.54
CA SER A 26 8.65 -20.23 9.35
C SER A 26 9.88 -19.69 8.62
N LEU A 27 10.96 -19.38 9.35
CA LEU A 27 12.23 -18.95 8.74
C LEU A 27 12.76 -19.95 7.70
N ALA A 28 12.71 -21.26 7.98
CA ALA A 28 13.19 -22.28 7.05
C ALA A 28 12.36 -22.32 5.76
N GLU A 29 11.05 -22.10 5.84
CA GLU A 29 10.18 -22.04 4.66
C GLU A 29 10.40 -20.79 3.85
N TYR A 30 10.56 -19.65 4.52
CA TYR A 30 10.87 -18.38 3.89
C TYR A 30 12.20 -18.43 3.14
N GLN A 31 13.26 -18.96 3.75
CA GLN A 31 14.57 -19.10 3.10
C GLN A 31 14.53 -20.08 1.92
N ALA A 32 13.76 -21.16 2.03
CA ALA A 32 13.56 -22.08 0.91
C ALA A 32 12.80 -21.41 -0.24
N LEU A 33 11.75 -20.63 0.07
CA LEU A 33 11.05 -19.80 -0.91
C LEU A 33 12.00 -18.81 -1.57
N ALA A 34 12.73 -18.01 -0.80
CA ALA A 34 13.63 -16.98 -1.32
C ALA A 34 14.77 -17.55 -2.18
N LYS A 35 15.33 -18.70 -1.76
CA LYS A 35 16.31 -19.43 -2.60
C LYS A 35 15.67 -19.87 -3.91
N THR A 36 14.49 -20.49 -3.86
CA THR A 36 13.82 -21.00 -5.07
C THR A 36 13.43 -19.87 -6.01
N ALA A 37 12.98 -18.74 -5.46
CA ALA A 37 12.58 -17.54 -6.19
C ALA A 37 13.78 -16.97 -6.95
N ARG A 38 14.94 -16.82 -6.28
CA ARG A 38 16.21 -16.43 -6.93
C ARG A 38 16.65 -17.40 -8.03
N ASP A 39 16.58 -18.71 -7.78
CA ASP A 39 16.93 -19.74 -8.77
C ASP A 39 15.97 -19.76 -9.98
N SER A 40 14.80 -19.12 -9.83
CA SER A 40 13.70 -19.13 -10.78
C SER A 40 13.44 -17.77 -11.45
N ASP A 41 14.28 -16.77 -11.17
CA ASP A 41 14.11 -15.38 -11.64
C ASP A 41 12.73 -14.80 -11.30
N MET A 42 12.28 -15.04 -10.07
CA MET A 42 10.98 -14.64 -9.56
C MET A 42 11.16 -13.74 -8.34
N ASP A 43 10.50 -12.59 -8.35
CA ASP A 43 10.51 -11.70 -7.19
C ASP A 43 9.45 -12.05 -6.16
N PHE A 44 9.65 -11.56 -4.94
CA PHE A 44 8.70 -11.68 -3.86
C PHE A 44 8.66 -10.42 -2.99
N ALA A 45 7.48 -10.10 -2.49
CA ALA A 45 7.23 -8.89 -1.71
C ALA A 45 6.03 -9.08 -0.76
N GLY A 46 5.77 -8.14 0.16
CA GLY A 46 4.59 -8.22 1.02
C GLY A 46 4.87 -8.03 2.51
N HIS A 47 4.16 -8.81 3.33
CA HIS A 47 4.33 -8.77 4.78
C HIS A 47 5.69 -9.36 5.18
N VAL A 48 6.15 -9.00 6.37
CA VAL A 48 7.24 -9.69 7.07
C VAL A 48 6.60 -10.66 8.07
N PRO A 49 6.73 -11.99 7.88
CA PRO A 49 6.27 -12.94 8.89
C PRO A 49 7.04 -12.79 10.21
N SER A 50 6.36 -12.82 11.35
CA SER A 50 6.98 -12.65 12.68
C SER A 50 8.12 -13.65 12.94
N ASP A 51 7.95 -14.92 12.56
CA ASP A 51 8.97 -15.97 12.70
C ASP A 51 10.21 -15.75 11.81
N VAL A 52 10.09 -14.90 10.79
CA VAL A 52 11.19 -14.53 9.88
C VAL A 52 11.90 -13.28 10.39
N GLY A 53 11.14 -12.25 10.73
CA GLY A 53 11.65 -10.95 11.16
C GLY A 53 12.25 -10.10 10.04
N LEU A 54 12.24 -8.77 10.24
CA LEU A 54 12.60 -7.79 9.21
C LEU A 54 14.00 -8.02 8.63
N GLU A 55 15.02 -8.20 9.47
CA GLU A 55 16.39 -8.35 8.99
C GLU A 55 16.58 -9.54 8.05
N ASN A 56 15.92 -10.66 8.31
CA ASN A 56 16.03 -11.83 7.43
C ASN A 56 15.29 -11.57 6.12
N ALA A 57 14.10 -10.95 6.18
CA ALA A 57 13.37 -10.58 4.97
C ALA A 57 14.19 -9.65 4.05
N LEU A 58 14.86 -8.66 4.63
CA LEU A 58 15.78 -7.77 3.90
C LEU A 58 17.00 -8.51 3.34
N LYS A 59 17.64 -9.39 4.13
CA LYS A 59 18.82 -10.16 3.71
C LYS A 59 18.52 -11.13 2.58
N GLU A 60 17.33 -11.72 2.57
CA GLU A 60 16.93 -12.68 1.53
C GLU A 60 16.44 -12.00 0.24
N GLY A 61 16.29 -10.67 0.25
CA GLY A 61 16.01 -9.88 -0.95
C GLY A 61 14.52 -9.63 -1.22
N GLN A 62 13.70 -9.53 -0.17
CA GLN A 62 12.29 -9.15 -0.35
C GLN A 62 12.20 -7.76 -1.01
N ARG A 63 11.47 -7.65 -2.13
CA ARG A 63 11.45 -6.46 -3.00
C ARG A 63 10.74 -5.27 -2.36
N THR A 64 9.63 -5.52 -1.66
CA THR A 64 8.96 -4.51 -0.81
C THR A 64 8.62 -5.06 0.57
N ILE A 65 8.72 -4.18 1.55
CA ILE A 65 8.08 -4.35 2.85
C ILE A 65 6.80 -3.54 2.85
N ASP A 66 5.69 -4.25 2.88
CA ASP A 66 4.38 -3.61 2.89
C ASP A 66 3.97 -3.32 4.34
N HIS A 67 3.07 -2.35 4.49
CA HIS A 67 2.33 -2.11 5.72
C HIS A 67 3.12 -1.59 6.92
N MET A 68 4.45 -1.64 6.93
CA MET A 68 5.33 -1.17 8.02
C MET A 68 5.13 -1.82 9.40
N ASP A 69 4.24 -2.80 9.55
CA ASP A 69 4.03 -3.56 10.77
C ASP A 69 5.29 -4.34 11.16
N GLY A 70 5.94 -5.00 10.19
CA GLY A 70 7.20 -5.69 10.42
C GLY A 70 8.36 -4.78 10.87
N TYR A 71 8.34 -3.50 10.48
CA TYR A 71 9.29 -2.50 10.98
C TYR A 71 9.06 -2.18 12.45
N LEU A 72 7.82 -1.91 12.82
CA LEU A 72 7.47 -1.59 14.21
C LEU A 72 7.67 -2.80 15.12
N GLU A 73 7.35 -4.01 14.66
CA GLU A 73 7.61 -5.25 15.40
C GLU A 73 9.11 -5.44 15.67
N TYR A 74 9.96 -5.19 14.68
CA TYR A 74 11.42 -5.38 14.79
C TYR A 74 12.08 -4.50 15.87
N VAL A 75 11.50 -3.34 16.19
CA VAL A 75 11.97 -2.45 17.27
C VAL A 75 11.04 -2.45 18.49
N ASP A 76 10.12 -3.42 18.59
CA ASP A 76 9.14 -3.52 19.67
C ASP A 76 8.29 -2.23 19.86
N ALA A 77 8.02 -1.51 18.77
CA ALA A 77 7.28 -0.24 18.78
C ALA A 77 5.85 -0.38 18.23
N LEU A 78 5.24 -1.56 18.33
CA LEU A 78 3.81 -1.69 18.01
C LEU A 78 2.98 -0.96 19.07
N ASN A 79 3.16 -1.28 20.35
CA ASN A 79 2.29 -0.79 21.43
C ASN A 79 2.96 0.21 22.38
N GLN A 80 4.09 0.79 21.98
CA GLN A 80 4.80 1.80 22.76
C GLN A 80 5.45 2.83 21.83
N PRO A 81 5.67 4.08 22.28
CA PRO A 81 6.20 5.13 21.42
C PRO A 81 7.56 4.76 20.82
N ILE A 82 7.69 4.90 19.50
CA ILE A 82 8.97 4.70 18.82
C ILE A 82 9.94 5.83 19.16
N THR A 83 11.20 5.49 19.42
CA THR A 83 12.27 6.44 19.73
C THR A 83 12.98 6.93 18.46
N LYS A 84 13.69 8.06 18.57
CA LYS A 84 14.54 8.57 17.48
C LYS A 84 15.66 7.60 17.09
N GLN A 85 16.19 6.84 18.05
CA GLN A 85 17.25 5.87 17.78
C GLN A 85 16.71 4.67 16.98
N GLU A 86 15.51 4.19 17.32
CA GLU A 86 14.83 3.13 16.58
C GLU A 86 14.47 3.58 15.16
N LEU A 87 13.90 4.78 15.00
CA LEU A 87 13.65 5.36 13.67
C LEU A 87 14.92 5.42 12.82
N ALA A 88 16.03 5.92 13.38
CA ALA A 88 17.31 5.98 12.66
C ALA A 88 17.81 4.60 12.26
N LYS A 89 17.67 3.59 13.14
CA LYS A 89 18.04 2.19 12.86
C LYS A 89 17.20 1.61 11.72
N LEU A 90 15.89 1.85 11.73
CA LEU A 90 14.99 1.38 10.67
C LEU A 90 15.33 2.01 9.33
N VAL A 91 15.55 3.33 9.30
CA VAL A 91 16.00 4.05 8.10
C VAL A 91 17.33 3.49 7.57
N GLU A 92 18.32 3.27 8.45
CA GLU A 92 19.61 2.70 8.06
C GLU A 92 19.44 1.32 7.42
N LEU A 93 18.61 0.45 8.01
CA LEU A 93 18.32 -0.86 7.45
C LEU A 93 17.63 -0.75 6.08
N THR A 94 16.58 0.07 5.96
CA THR A 94 15.87 0.25 4.68
C THR A 94 16.82 0.69 3.57
N LYS A 95 17.65 1.71 3.84
CA LYS A 95 18.61 2.24 2.86
C LYS A 95 19.72 1.27 2.52
N LYS A 96 20.20 0.49 3.51
CA LYS A 96 21.27 -0.48 3.30
C LYS A 96 20.87 -1.56 2.29
N TYR A 97 19.60 -1.98 2.30
CA TYR A 97 19.09 -3.03 1.40
C TYR A 97 18.33 -2.47 0.19
N ASP A 98 18.18 -1.14 0.09
CA ASP A 98 17.44 -0.46 -0.97
C ASP A 98 16.04 -1.06 -1.24
N VAL A 99 15.35 -1.41 -0.16
CA VAL A 99 14.04 -2.06 -0.23
C VAL A 99 12.92 -1.04 -0.45
N GLY A 100 11.94 -1.39 -1.28
CA GLY A 100 10.73 -0.58 -1.42
C GLY A 100 9.85 -0.65 -0.17
N VAL A 101 9.22 0.45 0.21
CA VAL A 101 8.26 0.51 1.31
C VAL A 101 6.89 0.94 0.79
N VAL A 102 5.88 0.10 1.02
CA VAL A 102 4.48 0.41 0.66
C VAL A 102 3.69 0.68 1.95
N PRO A 103 3.40 1.93 2.32
CA PRO A 103 3.00 2.27 3.68
C PRO A 103 1.54 1.89 4.00
N THR A 104 0.60 2.06 3.07
CA THR A 104 -0.84 1.73 3.25
C THR A 104 -1.46 2.35 4.51
N GLN A 105 -1.07 3.58 4.85
CA GLN A 105 -1.41 4.25 6.10
C GLN A 105 -2.92 4.31 6.36
N ALA A 106 -3.71 4.60 5.33
CA ALA A 106 -5.15 4.79 5.46
C ALA A 106 -5.87 3.50 5.83
N LEU A 107 -5.47 2.38 5.21
CA LEU A 107 -6.02 1.08 5.59
C LEU A 107 -5.63 0.74 7.02
N TRP A 108 -4.36 0.90 7.38
CA TRP A 108 -3.89 0.49 8.70
C TRP A 108 -4.49 1.29 9.83
N SER A 109 -4.74 2.59 9.64
CA SER A 109 -5.43 3.38 10.65
C SER A 109 -6.85 2.87 10.90
N THR A 110 -7.53 2.34 9.88
CA THR A 110 -8.81 1.65 10.02
C THR A 110 -8.65 0.29 10.71
N LEU A 111 -7.72 -0.56 10.26
CA LEU A 111 -7.58 -1.94 10.78
C LEU A 111 -7.24 -2.00 12.26
N ILE A 112 -6.39 -1.08 12.74
CA ILE A 112 -5.96 -1.03 14.15
C ILE A 112 -6.98 -0.36 15.07
N GLY A 113 -8.01 0.28 14.51
CA GLY A 113 -9.04 1.00 15.26
C GLY A 113 -8.69 2.44 15.62
N ALA A 114 -7.83 3.10 14.82
CA ALA A 114 -7.46 4.51 15.04
C ALA A 114 -8.46 5.50 14.43
N GLU A 115 -9.27 5.06 13.45
CA GLU A 115 -10.32 5.87 12.83
C GLU A 115 -11.63 5.86 13.63
N ASP A 116 -12.43 6.92 13.44
CA ASP A 116 -13.79 6.99 13.94
C ASP A 116 -14.76 6.21 13.03
N PRO A 117 -15.43 5.15 13.52
CA PRO A 117 -16.40 4.40 12.73
C PRO A 117 -17.61 5.21 12.26
N GLN A 118 -17.99 6.29 12.97
CA GLN A 118 -19.06 7.19 12.51
C GLN A 118 -18.62 8.00 11.29
N GLU A 119 -17.36 8.44 11.23
CA GLU A 119 -16.81 9.15 10.06
C GLU A 119 -16.63 8.20 8.87
N LEU A 120 -16.10 7.00 9.11
CA LEU A 120 -15.95 5.96 8.09
C LEU A 120 -17.30 5.59 7.45
N ALA A 121 -18.37 5.50 8.25
CA ALA A 121 -19.72 5.19 7.75
C ALA A 121 -20.31 6.30 6.86
N GLN A 122 -19.73 7.50 6.84
CA GLN A 122 -20.18 8.62 6.02
C GLN A 122 -19.46 8.72 4.67
N TYR A 123 -18.51 7.82 4.39
CA TYR A 123 -17.80 7.79 3.11
C TYR A 123 -18.78 7.64 1.94
N PRO A 124 -18.91 8.65 1.04
CA PRO A 124 -19.89 8.61 -0.04
C PRO A 124 -19.65 7.46 -1.03
N GLU A 125 -18.39 7.04 -1.17
CA GLU A 125 -17.96 5.92 -2.01
C GLU A 125 -18.43 4.55 -1.51
N LEU A 126 -18.95 4.43 -0.28
CA LEU A 126 -19.60 3.19 0.17
C LEU A 126 -20.83 2.83 -0.68
N ALA A 127 -21.42 3.80 -1.40
CA ALA A 127 -22.46 3.53 -2.39
C ALA A 127 -21.94 2.76 -3.63
N LEU A 128 -20.63 2.57 -3.77
CA LEU A 128 -19.98 1.83 -4.87
C LEU A 128 -19.47 0.46 -4.42
N VAL A 129 -19.86 0.00 -3.23
CA VAL A 129 -19.46 -1.27 -2.64
C VAL A 129 -20.68 -2.20 -2.60
N PRO A 130 -20.55 -3.49 -2.97
CA PRO A 130 -21.63 -4.47 -2.82
C PRO A 130 -22.22 -4.44 -1.41
N GLU A 131 -23.54 -4.53 -1.29
CA GLU A 131 -24.26 -4.38 -0.02
C GLU A 131 -23.71 -5.29 1.09
N SER A 132 -23.51 -6.57 0.81
CA SER A 132 -22.99 -7.54 1.80
C SER A 132 -21.58 -7.19 2.30
N VAL A 133 -20.72 -6.63 1.44
CA VAL A 133 -19.38 -6.18 1.81
C VAL A 133 -19.47 -4.90 2.64
N ARG A 134 -20.30 -3.94 2.22
CA ARG A 134 -20.55 -2.69 2.94
C ARG A 134 -21.08 -2.95 4.35
N GLU A 135 -22.07 -3.83 4.50
CA GLU A 135 -22.61 -4.22 5.80
C GLU A 135 -21.55 -4.89 6.68
N GLY A 136 -20.72 -5.76 6.10
CA GLY A 136 -19.57 -6.35 6.79
C GLY A 136 -18.60 -5.29 7.33
N TRP A 137 -18.26 -4.28 6.54
CA TRP A 137 -17.39 -3.18 6.97
C TRP A 137 -18.03 -2.34 8.08
N LEU A 138 -19.30 -1.95 7.93
CA LEU A 138 -20.04 -1.19 8.96
C LEU A 138 -20.23 -2.00 10.26
N GLY A 139 -20.22 -3.33 10.17
CA GLY A 139 -20.29 -4.25 11.30
C GLY A 139 -18.96 -4.48 12.01
N TYR A 140 -17.82 -4.26 11.34
CA TYR A 140 -16.50 -4.66 11.84
C TYR A 140 -16.18 -4.09 13.23
N TYR A 141 -16.38 -2.78 13.45
CA TYR A 141 -16.06 -2.14 14.73
C TYR A 141 -16.95 -2.61 15.89
N LYS A 142 -18.08 -3.28 15.62
CA LYS A 142 -18.93 -3.88 16.66
C LYS A 142 -18.37 -5.21 17.14
N GLN A 143 -17.69 -5.95 16.27
CA GLN A 143 -17.11 -7.27 16.52
C GLN A 143 -15.81 -7.42 15.72
N PRO A 144 -14.72 -6.74 16.13
CA PRO A 144 -13.46 -6.78 15.40
C PRO A 144 -12.91 -8.22 15.40
N SER A 145 -12.59 -8.72 14.21
CA SER A 145 -12.18 -10.11 14.00
C SER A 145 -10.70 -10.27 13.63
N MET A 146 -10.00 -9.18 13.32
CA MET A 146 -8.59 -9.22 12.94
C MET A 146 -7.69 -9.02 14.16
N GLY A 147 -6.61 -9.79 14.24
CA GLY A 147 -5.65 -9.73 15.35
C GLY A 147 -4.88 -8.40 15.47
N TYR A 148 -4.97 -7.53 14.46
CA TYR A 148 -4.34 -6.20 14.45
C TYR A 148 -5.18 -5.15 15.19
N PHE A 149 -6.48 -5.38 15.40
CA PHE A 149 -7.35 -4.40 16.04
C PHE A 149 -6.98 -4.23 17.51
N ASN A 150 -6.59 -3.02 17.90
CA ASN A 150 -6.23 -2.70 19.27
C ASN A 150 -6.53 -1.23 19.56
N GLN A 151 -7.79 -0.92 19.85
CA GLN A 151 -8.24 0.46 20.05
C GLN A 151 -7.50 1.19 21.19
N ASP A 152 -7.10 0.46 22.24
CA ASP A 152 -6.35 1.01 23.37
C ASP A 152 -4.97 1.53 22.96
N GLN A 153 -4.34 0.89 21.96
CA GLN A 153 -3.01 1.25 21.45
C GLN A 153 -3.04 1.89 20.05
N ALA A 154 -4.21 2.01 19.43
CA ALA A 154 -4.36 2.48 18.06
C ALA A 154 -3.73 3.86 17.83
N LYS A 155 -3.81 4.75 18.84
CA LYS A 155 -3.21 6.08 18.78
C LYS A 155 -1.68 6.02 18.71
N VAL A 156 -1.03 5.21 19.56
CA VAL A 156 0.44 5.09 19.55
C VAL A 156 0.91 4.36 18.31
N GLN A 157 0.20 3.31 17.89
CA GLN A 157 0.46 2.59 16.64
C GLN A 157 0.42 3.54 15.44
N GLN A 158 -0.64 4.34 15.31
CA GLN A 158 -0.76 5.30 14.22
C GLN A 158 0.34 6.36 14.27
N GLN A 159 0.67 6.89 15.46
CA GLN A 159 1.73 7.88 15.61
C GLN A 159 3.10 7.31 15.22
N ASN A 160 3.40 6.07 15.55
CA ASN A 160 4.66 5.42 15.17
C ASN A 160 4.74 5.20 13.65
N ARG A 161 3.64 4.77 13.03
CA ARG A 161 3.53 4.64 11.56
C ARG A 161 3.78 5.97 10.86
N GLN A 162 3.21 7.07 11.38
CA GLN A 162 3.43 8.40 10.81
C GLN A 162 4.88 8.88 10.94
N GLN A 163 5.47 8.68 12.12
CA GLN A 163 6.87 9.05 12.37
C GLN A 163 7.84 8.24 11.51
N LEU A 164 7.60 6.94 11.34
CA LEU A 164 8.43 6.08 10.49
C LEU A 164 8.34 6.49 9.02
N LEU A 165 7.13 6.69 8.50
CA LEU A 165 6.94 7.14 7.12
C LEU A 165 7.66 8.47 6.87
N LYS A 166 7.53 9.43 7.79
CA LYS A 166 8.25 10.71 7.67
C LYS A 166 9.76 10.54 7.71
N ALA A 167 10.29 9.71 8.61
CA ALA A 167 11.72 9.46 8.74
C ALA A 167 12.30 8.77 7.49
N LEU A 168 11.55 7.86 6.87
CA LEU A 168 11.91 7.23 5.60
C LEU A 168 11.94 8.24 4.45
N HIS A 169 10.92 9.09 4.36
CA HIS A 169 10.87 10.17 3.37
C HIS A 169 12.05 11.14 3.54
N ASP A 170 12.32 11.61 4.76
CA ASP A 170 13.41 12.56 5.06
C ASP A 170 14.80 12.01 4.78
N ALA A 171 14.92 10.69 4.65
CA ALA A 171 16.16 10.00 4.34
C ALA A 171 16.26 9.57 2.88
N ASP A 172 15.33 10.00 2.01
CA ASP A 172 15.24 9.62 0.59
C ASP A 172 15.16 8.09 0.40
N ALA A 173 14.42 7.40 1.27
CA ALA A 173 14.17 5.96 1.10
C ALA A 173 13.21 5.70 -0.08
N ASN A 174 13.30 4.50 -0.67
CA ASN A 174 12.42 4.07 -1.74
C ASN A 174 11.00 3.80 -1.20
N ILE A 175 10.11 4.78 -1.36
CA ILE A 175 8.69 4.68 -0.98
C ILE A 175 7.86 4.52 -2.25
N ILE A 176 6.92 3.57 -2.21
CA ILE A 176 6.01 3.29 -3.32
C ILE A 176 4.58 3.48 -2.78
N PHE A 177 3.77 4.22 -3.53
CA PHE A 177 2.39 4.49 -3.13
C PHE A 177 1.50 3.23 -3.29
N GLY A 178 0.71 2.91 -2.27
CA GLY A 178 -0.26 1.82 -2.33
C GLY A 178 -1.33 1.94 -1.26
N THR A 179 -2.54 1.45 -1.57
CA THR A 179 -3.72 1.56 -0.68
C THR A 179 -4.21 0.23 -0.14
N ASP A 180 -3.72 -0.88 -0.72
CA ASP A 180 -4.19 -2.24 -0.46
C ASP A 180 -5.71 -2.38 -0.60
N ALA A 181 -6.31 -1.72 -1.60
CA ALA A 181 -7.74 -1.86 -1.91
C ALA A 181 -8.02 -3.09 -2.79
N PRO A 182 -9.19 -3.77 -2.65
CA PRO A 182 -10.24 -3.51 -1.68
C PRO A 182 -9.99 -4.18 -0.33
N GLN A 183 -10.13 -3.42 0.75
CA GLN A 183 -10.09 -3.89 2.15
C GLN A 183 -11.08 -3.07 2.98
N LEU A 184 -11.11 -3.27 4.30
CA LEU A 184 -12.01 -2.57 5.23
C LEU A 184 -12.02 -1.04 5.00
N PHE A 185 -13.15 -0.49 4.52
CA PHE A 185 -13.34 0.91 4.12
C PHE A 185 -12.37 1.46 3.05
N SER A 186 -11.57 0.60 2.40
CA SER A 186 -10.65 0.95 1.33
C SER A 186 -11.30 0.68 -0.03
N VAL A 187 -12.14 1.60 -0.50
CA VAL A 187 -12.83 1.46 -1.80
C VAL A 187 -11.85 1.66 -2.95
N PRO A 188 -11.79 0.77 -3.96
CA PRO A 188 -10.92 0.94 -5.12
C PRO A 188 -11.15 2.28 -5.84
N GLY A 189 -10.06 2.93 -6.24
CA GLY A 189 -10.08 4.29 -6.83
C GLY A 189 -10.16 5.39 -5.77
N TYR A 190 -11.10 5.31 -4.82
CA TYR A 190 -11.29 6.36 -3.81
C TYR A 190 -10.27 6.32 -2.68
N SER A 191 -9.82 5.12 -2.30
CA SER A 191 -8.81 4.88 -1.25
C SER A 191 -7.53 5.69 -1.44
N ILE A 192 -7.16 6.06 -2.68
CA ILE A 192 -5.98 6.90 -2.96
C ILE A 192 -6.09 8.26 -2.24
N HIS A 193 -7.30 8.83 -2.13
CA HIS A 193 -7.50 10.11 -1.46
C HIS A 193 -7.33 10.01 0.05
N HIS A 194 -7.54 8.83 0.63
CA HIS A 194 -7.34 8.60 2.06
C HIS A 194 -5.85 8.41 2.33
N GLU A 195 -5.15 7.66 1.47
CA GLU A 195 -3.71 7.46 1.56
C GLU A 195 -2.95 8.79 1.41
N ILE A 196 -3.28 9.61 0.39
CA ILE A 196 -2.69 10.95 0.22
C ILE A 196 -2.88 11.79 1.48
N ARG A 197 -4.10 11.86 2.03
CA ARG A 197 -4.36 12.60 3.28
C ARG A 197 -3.51 12.10 4.44
N LYS A 198 -3.31 10.78 4.57
CA LYS A 198 -2.48 10.21 5.63
C LYS A 198 -1.00 10.49 5.44
N MET A 199 -0.50 10.48 4.21
CA MET A 199 0.89 10.84 3.89
C MET A 199 1.14 12.35 4.12
N GLU A 200 0.19 13.22 3.76
CA GLU A 200 0.26 14.66 4.09
C GLU A 200 0.25 14.89 5.61
N GLN A 201 -0.57 14.15 6.35
CA GLN A 201 -0.56 14.18 7.82
C GLN A 201 0.75 13.70 8.44
N ALA A 202 1.50 12.84 7.74
CA ALA A 202 2.87 12.47 8.10
C ALA A 202 3.88 13.62 7.87
N GLY A 203 3.49 14.64 7.10
CA GLY A 203 4.33 15.74 6.67
C GLY A 203 5.04 15.51 5.34
N ILE A 204 4.60 14.55 4.52
CA ILE A 204 5.12 14.37 3.15
C ILE A 204 4.44 15.38 2.23
N PRO A 205 5.20 16.17 1.44
CA PRO A 205 4.63 17.14 0.52
C PRO A 205 4.00 16.46 -0.72
N LEU A 206 3.04 17.14 -1.36
CA LEU A 206 2.24 16.58 -2.45
C LEU A 206 3.07 16.16 -3.67
N ASP A 207 4.11 16.91 -4.02
CA ASP A 207 5.03 16.56 -5.10
C ASP A 207 5.74 15.22 -4.85
N ALA A 208 6.21 14.98 -3.62
CA ALA A 208 6.80 13.71 -3.23
C ALA A 208 5.77 12.57 -3.26
N ILE A 209 4.55 12.81 -2.75
CA ILE A 209 3.46 11.81 -2.82
C ILE A 209 3.15 11.42 -4.27
N TYR A 210 3.09 12.40 -5.18
CA TYR A 210 2.85 12.13 -6.60
C TYR A 210 4.02 11.43 -7.27
N TYR A 211 5.26 11.74 -6.90
CA TYR A 211 6.43 10.97 -7.33
C TYR A 211 6.31 9.49 -6.92
N TYR A 212 5.96 9.20 -5.66
CA TYR A 212 5.76 7.83 -5.18
C TYR A 212 4.61 7.10 -5.89
N ALA A 213 3.57 7.83 -6.28
CA ALA A 213 2.40 7.29 -6.98
C ALA A 213 2.57 7.12 -8.49
N THR A 214 3.62 7.72 -9.07
CA THR A 214 3.82 7.71 -10.53
C THR A 214 5.20 7.19 -10.87
N VAL A 215 6.24 7.98 -10.68
CA VAL A 215 7.61 7.67 -11.09
C VAL A 215 8.16 6.47 -10.34
N ALA A 216 8.10 6.46 -9.00
CA ALA A 216 8.64 5.34 -8.20
C ALA A 216 7.91 4.02 -8.51
N ALA A 217 6.58 4.07 -8.71
CA ALA A 217 5.80 2.91 -9.12
C ALA A 217 6.18 2.45 -10.54
N GLY A 218 6.41 3.37 -11.48
CA GLY A 218 6.89 3.06 -12.82
C GLY A 218 8.29 2.44 -12.84
N GLU A 219 9.20 2.96 -12.01
CA GLU A 219 10.54 2.43 -11.82
C GLU A 219 10.51 1.03 -11.20
N TYR A 220 9.63 0.81 -10.22
CA TYR A 220 9.40 -0.50 -9.62
C TYR A 220 8.98 -1.56 -10.65
N PHE A 221 8.19 -1.20 -11.68
CA PHE A 221 7.74 -2.14 -12.73
C PHE A 221 8.51 -2.00 -14.05
N SER A 222 9.71 -1.41 -14.02
CA SER A 222 10.45 -1.05 -15.23
C SER A 222 10.94 -2.25 -16.07
N GLU A 223 10.96 -3.44 -15.49
CA GLU A 223 11.28 -4.69 -16.20
C GLU A 223 10.09 -5.22 -17.01
N GLN A 224 8.86 -4.86 -16.61
CA GLN A 224 7.62 -5.34 -17.21
C GLN A 224 6.98 -4.32 -18.16
N ASP A 225 7.09 -3.02 -17.85
CA ASP A 225 6.46 -1.96 -18.65
C ASP A 225 7.18 -0.61 -18.47
N THR A 226 6.80 0.41 -19.24
CA THR A 226 7.38 1.76 -19.21
C THR A 226 6.28 2.80 -19.02
N PHE A 227 6.01 3.18 -17.77
CA PHE A 227 4.99 4.16 -17.38
C PHE A 227 5.45 5.01 -16.19
N GLY A 228 4.58 5.87 -15.64
CA GLY A 228 4.87 6.70 -14.47
C GLY A 228 5.46 8.08 -14.80
N LEU A 229 5.84 8.32 -16.06
CA LEU A 229 6.32 9.60 -16.56
C LEU A 229 5.57 10.03 -17.82
N ILE A 230 5.27 11.33 -17.92
CA ILE A 230 4.79 11.95 -19.17
C ILE A 230 6.01 12.25 -20.04
N LYS A 231 6.43 11.25 -20.83
CA LYS A 231 7.61 11.30 -21.68
C LYS A 231 7.41 10.48 -22.95
N ALA A 232 7.99 10.93 -24.06
CA ALA A 232 7.97 10.17 -25.31
C ALA A 232 8.53 8.75 -25.10
N GLY A 233 7.84 7.75 -25.66
CA GLY A 233 8.16 6.33 -25.48
C GLY A 233 7.53 5.68 -24.25
N HIS A 234 6.96 6.45 -23.31
CA HIS A 234 6.20 5.88 -22.19
C HIS A 234 4.75 5.63 -22.58
N ARG A 235 4.11 4.68 -21.89
CA ARG A 235 2.69 4.38 -22.00
C ARG A 235 1.89 5.66 -21.78
N ALA A 236 0.91 5.91 -22.65
CA ALA A 236 0.08 7.10 -22.58
C ALA A 236 -0.96 6.94 -21.45
N ASP A 237 -0.51 7.13 -20.22
CA ASP A 237 -1.32 7.16 -19.00
C ASP A 237 -1.16 8.52 -18.32
N PHE A 238 -2.23 9.29 -18.23
CA PHE A 238 -2.22 10.57 -17.52
C PHE A 238 -3.64 11.02 -17.19
N MET A 239 -3.75 11.93 -16.24
CA MET A 239 -5.01 12.59 -15.88
C MET A 239 -4.96 14.04 -16.33
N LEU A 240 -6.09 14.55 -16.81
CA LEU A 240 -6.27 15.98 -17.04
C LEU A 240 -7.11 16.57 -15.90
N LEU A 241 -6.59 17.61 -15.25
CA LEU A 241 -7.21 18.25 -14.10
C LEU A 241 -7.54 19.71 -14.44
N SER A 242 -8.62 20.24 -13.87
CA SER A 242 -8.96 21.67 -13.99
C SER A 242 -8.18 22.57 -13.04
N GLU A 243 -7.61 21.97 -11.99
CA GLU A 243 -6.89 22.66 -10.92
C GLU A 243 -5.48 22.08 -10.77
N ASN A 244 -4.58 22.86 -10.17
CA ASN A 244 -3.21 22.43 -9.91
C ASN A 244 -3.16 21.48 -8.71
N PRO A 245 -2.76 20.21 -8.90
CA PRO A 245 -2.76 19.24 -7.81
C PRO A 245 -1.67 19.52 -6.77
N LEU A 246 -0.65 20.33 -7.08
CA LEU A 246 0.38 20.72 -6.12
C LEU A 246 -0.12 21.74 -5.07
N ASP A 247 -1.20 22.45 -5.37
CA ASP A 247 -1.82 23.38 -4.42
C ASP A 247 -2.81 22.66 -3.50
N SER A 248 -3.46 21.58 -3.98
CA SER A 248 -4.41 20.78 -3.22
C SER A 248 -4.69 19.42 -3.87
N ALA A 249 -4.59 18.34 -3.09
CA ALA A 249 -4.98 17.00 -3.55
C ALA A 249 -6.47 16.84 -3.89
N GLN A 250 -7.33 17.83 -3.56
CA GLN A 250 -8.73 17.81 -3.97
C GLN A 250 -8.88 17.87 -5.50
N ALA A 251 -7.89 18.45 -6.22
CA ALA A 251 -7.87 18.50 -7.68
C ALA A 251 -7.99 17.11 -8.33
N LEU A 252 -7.57 16.05 -7.63
CA LEU A 252 -7.61 14.66 -8.12
C LEU A 252 -9.01 14.04 -8.08
N LYS A 253 -9.97 14.59 -7.33
CA LYS A 253 -11.30 13.98 -7.16
C LYS A 253 -12.18 14.11 -8.40
N GLU A 254 -12.00 15.19 -9.13
CA GLU A 254 -12.85 15.55 -10.29
C GLU A 254 -11.98 15.79 -11.54
N PRO A 255 -11.29 14.75 -12.05
CA PRO A 255 -10.52 14.89 -13.29
C PRO A 255 -11.44 15.20 -14.46
N LEU A 256 -10.98 16.06 -15.37
CA LEU A 256 -11.65 16.34 -16.65
C LEU A 256 -11.66 15.10 -17.56
N GLY A 257 -10.70 14.21 -17.37
CA GLY A 257 -10.68 12.87 -17.92
C GLY A 257 -9.35 12.17 -17.65
N VAL A 258 -9.30 10.91 -18.07
CA VAL A 258 -8.15 10.03 -17.84
C VAL A 258 -7.77 9.37 -19.17
N MET A 259 -6.51 9.47 -19.54
CA MET A 259 -5.92 8.69 -20.62
C MET A 259 -5.42 7.36 -20.03
N ILE A 260 -5.85 6.24 -20.61
CA ILE A 260 -5.40 4.90 -20.23
C ILE A 260 -4.91 4.19 -21.48
N ARG A 261 -3.60 3.94 -21.57
CA ARG A 261 -2.93 3.28 -22.71
C ARG A 261 -3.34 3.89 -24.06
N GLY A 262 -3.44 5.22 -24.12
CA GLY A 262 -3.84 5.95 -25.33
C GLY A 262 -5.35 5.98 -25.61
N GLN A 263 -6.18 5.43 -24.71
CA GLN A 263 -7.64 5.56 -24.77
C GLN A 263 -8.12 6.65 -23.82
N TRP A 264 -8.79 7.65 -24.37
CA TRP A 264 -9.33 8.75 -23.59
C TRP A 264 -10.68 8.37 -22.96
N LEU A 265 -10.79 8.52 -21.64
CA LEU A 265 -12.03 8.44 -20.89
C LEU A 265 -12.39 9.85 -20.43
N SER A 266 -13.46 10.41 -20.99
CA SER A 266 -13.95 11.72 -20.57
C SER A 266 -14.60 11.66 -19.19
N ARG A 267 -14.73 12.81 -18.51
CA ARG A 267 -15.53 12.92 -17.27
C ARG A 267 -16.91 12.27 -17.42
N GLY A 268 -17.60 12.50 -18.55
CA GLY A 268 -18.90 11.90 -18.82
C GLY A 268 -18.89 10.37 -18.91
N ASP A 269 -17.84 9.78 -19.50
CA ASP A 269 -17.69 8.31 -19.56
C ASP A 269 -17.48 7.72 -18.17
N ILE A 270 -16.66 8.37 -17.35
CA ILE A 270 -16.37 7.94 -15.97
C ILE A 270 -17.63 8.06 -15.11
N ASP A 271 -18.37 9.17 -15.20
CA ASP A 271 -19.62 9.38 -14.45
C ASP A 271 -20.69 8.37 -14.80
N LYS A 272 -20.85 8.08 -16.10
CA LYS A 272 -21.73 7.02 -16.58
C LYS A 272 -21.34 5.69 -15.95
N LYS A 273 -20.04 5.35 -15.92
CA LYS A 273 -19.59 4.08 -15.36
C LYS A 273 -19.80 3.98 -13.85
N LEU A 274 -19.55 5.06 -13.11
CA LEU A 274 -19.83 5.13 -11.67
C LEU A 274 -21.33 4.99 -11.38
N ALA A 275 -22.20 5.57 -12.22
CA ALA A 275 -23.64 5.41 -12.11
C ALA A 275 -24.09 3.95 -12.37
N GLU A 276 -23.51 3.28 -13.37
CA GLU A 276 -23.74 1.85 -13.63
C GLU A 276 -23.34 0.98 -12.42
N ILE A 277 -22.15 1.22 -11.84
CA ILE A 277 -21.67 0.50 -10.65
C ILE A 277 -22.59 0.73 -9.47
N ARG A 278 -22.95 1.99 -9.20
CA ARG A 278 -23.87 2.35 -8.10
C ARG A 278 -25.22 1.65 -8.27
N ALA A 279 -25.78 1.63 -9.48
CA ALA A 279 -27.05 0.96 -9.74
C ALA A 279 -26.98 -0.56 -9.58
N ALA A 280 -25.80 -1.18 -9.74
CA ALA A 280 -25.59 -2.61 -9.53
C ALA A 280 -25.47 -2.99 -8.04
N TYR A 281 -25.20 -2.04 -7.15
CA TYR A 281 -25.00 -2.24 -5.71
C TYR A 281 -26.01 -1.51 -4.82
N GLN A 282 -27.06 -0.95 -5.44
CA GLN A 282 -28.31 -0.58 -4.77
C GLN A 282 -29.19 -1.81 -4.59
#